data_AF-A0A2E8S193-F1
#
_entry.id   AF-A0A2E8S193-F1
#
_cell.length_a   1.000
_cell.length_b   1.000
_cell.length_c   1.000
_cell.angle_alpha   90.00
_cell.angle_beta   90.00
_cell.angle_gamma   90.00
#
_symmetry.space_group_name_H-M   'P 1'
#
loop_
_entity.id
_entity.type
_entity.pdbx_description
1 polymer ?
#
loop_
_entity_poly.entity_id
_entity_poly.type
_entity_poly.pdbx_seq_one_letter_code
_entity_poly.pdbx_strand_id
1 'polypeptide(L)'
;MFHPRIISSLSGSFRWTSVLVLAATFVLSGFSIGLAQDADLESQYRGLMADQFGHEPDIRTVQQDAIRYAAAEPDRAQSWLSRSRMAYLAPRRIQLRLDRDFRDNRNATMKDQEEVSGRTDLDDDALWQFLVEWDLSRLIFNPDSVRAAAQAMDLAELREDVLNAVTKIYFERRILRMELATKPPKDFSVFARKRLRVDELTADLDALTGGMFSQRTKKAPAASKTK
;
A
#
# COMPACT_ATOMS: atom_id res chain seq x y z
N MET A 1 -62.59 -19.94 77.01
CA MET A 1 -63.54 -21.02 77.37
C MET A 1 -64.49 -21.20 76.20
N PHE A 2 -64.71 -22.44 75.76
CA PHE A 2 -65.64 -22.89 74.71
C PHE A 2 -65.27 -22.66 73.22
N HIS A 3 -64.81 -23.75 72.60
CA HIS A 3 -65.12 -24.10 71.22
C HIS A 3 -66.64 -24.12 70.99
N PRO A 4 -67.10 -23.90 69.74
CA PRO A 4 -67.73 -25.04 69.07
C PRO A 4 -67.57 -25.13 67.54
N ARG A 5 -67.53 -26.40 67.11
CA ARG A 5 -68.24 -27.03 65.97
C ARG A 5 -67.77 -26.81 64.51
N ILE A 6 -67.05 -27.83 64.09
CA ILE A 6 -67.15 -28.59 62.82
C ILE A 6 -68.61 -28.76 62.34
N ILE A 7 -68.90 -28.46 61.07
CA ILE A 7 -69.73 -29.31 60.18
C ILE A 7 -69.14 -29.27 58.75
N SER A 8 -69.00 -30.47 58.22
CA SER A 8 -68.50 -30.90 56.92
C SER A 8 -69.51 -30.80 55.77
N SER A 9 -68.93 -30.77 54.57
CA SER A 9 -69.43 -31.27 53.28
C SER A 9 -70.64 -30.58 52.62
N LEU A 10 -70.39 -30.00 51.45
CA LEU A 10 -71.10 -30.42 50.24
C LEU A 10 -70.27 -30.15 48.99
N SER A 11 -70.30 -31.16 48.14
CA SER A 11 -69.63 -31.38 46.87
C SER A 11 -69.85 -30.27 45.85
N GLY A 12 -68.76 -29.86 45.20
CA GLY A 12 -68.78 -29.12 43.94
C GLY A 12 -67.57 -29.53 43.12
N SER A 13 -67.76 -30.53 42.26
CA SER A 13 -66.79 -30.95 41.25
C SER A 13 -66.53 -29.80 40.27
N PHE A 14 -65.41 -29.10 40.44
CA PHE A 14 -64.98 -28.10 39.46
C PHE A 14 -63.66 -28.53 38.82
N ARG A 15 -63.78 -28.78 37.51
CA ARG A 15 -62.76 -29.37 36.65
C ARG A 15 -61.57 -28.43 36.54
N TRP A 16 -60.39 -28.95 36.86
CA TRP A 16 -59.10 -28.35 36.56
C TRP A 16 -58.86 -28.35 35.06
N THR A 17 -58.94 -27.19 34.43
CA THR A 17 -58.20 -26.92 33.19
C THR A 17 -57.92 -25.43 33.08
N SER A 18 -56.62 -25.10 33.00
CA SER A 18 -56.09 -23.98 32.21
C SER A 18 -56.14 -22.57 32.81
N VAL A 19 -55.15 -22.19 33.62
CA VAL A 19 -54.44 -20.90 33.48
C VAL A 19 -52.98 -21.08 33.93
N LEU A 20 -52.08 -21.32 32.98
CA LEU A 20 -50.64 -21.26 33.24
C LEU A 20 -49.91 -20.83 31.95
N VAL A 21 -50.21 -19.63 31.44
CA VAL A 21 -49.35 -18.92 30.47
C VAL A 21 -49.55 -17.42 30.67
N LEU A 22 -48.71 -16.79 31.49
CA LEU A 22 -48.49 -15.34 31.46
C LEU A 22 -47.20 -14.96 32.20
N ALA A 23 -46.07 -15.42 31.68
CA ALA A 23 -44.75 -14.92 32.04
C ALA A 23 -43.74 -15.21 30.91
N ALA A 24 -44.01 -14.76 29.69
CA ALA A 24 -43.07 -14.92 28.57
C ALA A 24 -43.24 -13.87 27.46
N THR A 25 -43.52 -12.61 27.79
CA THR A 25 -43.65 -11.53 26.79
C THR A 25 -43.04 -10.23 27.27
N PHE A 26 -41.74 -10.21 27.61
CA PHE A 26 -41.03 -8.94 27.82
C PHE A 26 -39.51 -8.98 27.58
N VAL A 27 -39.01 -9.82 26.66
CA VAL A 27 -37.55 -9.83 26.33
C VAL A 27 -37.24 -9.67 24.84
N LEU A 28 -38.24 -9.60 23.94
CA LEU A 28 -37.98 -9.55 22.49
C LEU A 28 -38.22 -8.20 21.79
N SER A 29 -38.32 -7.09 22.52
CA SER A 29 -38.39 -5.74 21.93
C SER A 29 -37.06 -4.97 21.92
N GLY A 30 -35.96 -5.57 22.39
CA GLY A 30 -34.65 -4.91 22.46
C GLY A 30 -33.80 -4.98 21.19
N PHE A 31 -34.14 -5.84 20.22
CA PHE A 31 -33.26 -6.14 19.08
C PHE A 31 -33.57 -5.34 17.80
N SER A 32 -34.74 -4.70 17.71
CA SER A 32 -35.12 -3.92 16.52
C SER A 32 -34.74 -2.45 16.59
N ILE A 33 -34.42 -1.91 17.77
CA ILE A 33 -34.07 -0.48 17.95
C ILE A 33 -32.63 -0.20 17.49
N GLY A 34 -31.71 -1.17 17.59
CA GLY A 34 -30.31 -1.00 17.17
C GLY A 34 -30.13 -0.82 15.66
N LEU A 35 -30.78 -1.65 14.84
CA LEU A 35 -30.58 -1.63 13.37
C LEU A 35 -31.07 -0.34 12.70
N ALA A 36 -32.12 0.30 13.24
CA ALA A 36 -32.63 1.57 12.71
C ALA A 36 -31.71 2.75 13.09
N GLN A 37 -31.23 2.78 14.34
CA GLN A 37 -30.36 3.85 14.83
C GLN A 37 -28.98 3.83 14.15
N ASP A 38 -28.44 2.65 13.86
CA ASP A 38 -27.16 2.49 13.16
C ASP A 38 -27.26 2.93 11.69
N ALA A 39 -28.38 2.64 11.01
CA ALA A 39 -28.62 3.07 9.63
C ALA A 39 -28.72 4.60 9.51
N ASP A 40 -29.35 5.25 10.49
CA ASP A 40 -29.48 6.71 10.53
C ASP A 40 -28.12 7.39 10.75
N LEU A 41 -27.27 6.85 11.62
CA LEU A 41 -25.93 7.38 11.89
C LEU A 41 -25.01 7.24 10.67
N GLU A 42 -25.05 6.12 9.96
CA GLU A 42 -24.32 5.90 8.70
C GLU A 42 -24.74 6.89 7.61
N SER A 43 -26.04 7.16 7.48
CA SER A 43 -26.55 8.15 6.51
C SER A 43 -26.06 9.58 6.82
N GLN A 44 -26.06 9.97 8.11
CA GLN A 44 -25.54 11.26 8.56
C GLN A 44 -24.03 11.37 8.34
N TYR A 45 -23.28 10.31 8.65
CA TYR A 45 -21.84 10.25 8.41
C TYR A 45 -21.52 10.42 6.93
N ARG A 46 -22.20 9.68 6.04
CA ARG A 46 -22.01 9.79 4.59
C ARG A 46 -22.33 11.18 4.06
N GLY A 47 -23.42 11.79 4.53
CA GLY A 47 -23.80 13.16 4.17
C GLY A 47 -22.74 14.18 4.58
N LEU A 48 -22.27 14.11 5.83
CA LEU A 48 -21.22 14.99 6.35
C LEU A 48 -19.89 14.78 5.60
N MET A 49 -19.55 13.54 5.26
CA MET A 49 -18.35 13.23 4.51
C MET A 49 -18.39 13.77 3.09
N ALA A 50 -19.53 13.67 2.41
CA ALA A 50 -19.73 14.20 1.07
C ALA A 50 -19.63 15.74 1.05
N ASP A 51 -20.27 16.41 2.00
CA ASP A 51 -20.28 17.88 2.10
C ASP A 51 -18.90 18.46 2.45
N GLN A 52 -18.25 17.94 3.49
CA GLN A 52 -17.00 18.51 4.00
C GLN A 52 -15.74 18.06 3.25
N PHE A 53 -15.76 16.86 2.67
CA PHE A 53 -14.58 16.21 2.09
C PHE A 53 -14.75 15.77 0.64
N GLY A 54 -15.89 16.04 -0.01
CA GLY A 54 -16.11 15.69 -1.42
C GLY A 54 -15.10 16.31 -2.40
N HIS A 55 -14.43 17.39 -1.98
CA HIS A 55 -13.41 18.10 -2.74
C HIS A 55 -11.98 17.65 -2.44
N GLU A 56 -11.77 16.82 -1.42
CA GLU A 56 -10.44 16.35 -1.06
C GLU A 56 -10.03 15.13 -1.89
N PRO A 57 -8.76 15.03 -2.30
CA PRO A 57 -8.27 13.84 -2.98
C PRO A 57 -8.37 12.62 -2.05
N ASP A 58 -8.73 11.47 -2.63
CA ASP A 58 -8.72 10.19 -1.90
C ASP A 58 -7.31 9.84 -1.41
N ILE A 59 -7.22 9.14 -0.28
CA ILE A 59 -5.94 8.75 0.35
C ILE A 59 -5.03 8.01 -0.63
N ARG A 60 -5.59 7.16 -1.51
CA ARG A 60 -4.80 6.42 -2.49
C ARG A 60 -4.10 7.36 -3.48
N THR A 61 -4.77 8.45 -3.86
CA THR A 61 -4.20 9.46 -4.76
C THR A 61 -3.05 10.20 -4.06
N VAL A 62 -3.23 10.56 -2.79
CA VAL A 62 -2.20 11.24 -1.99
C VAL A 62 -0.99 10.34 -1.77
N GLN A 63 -1.21 9.07 -1.45
CA GLN A 63 -0.14 8.07 -1.31
C GLN A 63 0.65 7.87 -2.61
N GLN A 64 -0.02 7.84 -3.76
CA GLN A 64 0.65 7.74 -5.06
C GLN A 64 1.50 8.98 -5.36
N ASP A 65 0.98 10.17 -5.09
CA ASP A 65 1.72 11.42 -5.26
C ASP A 65 2.95 11.45 -4.33
N ALA A 66 2.84 10.94 -3.10
CA ALA A 66 3.95 10.84 -2.15
C ALA A 66 5.02 9.82 -2.58
N ILE A 67 4.63 8.61 -3.00
CA ILE A 67 5.58 7.61 -3.52
C ILE A 67 6.35 8.16 -4.72
N ARG A 68 5.65 8.84 -5.64
CA ARG A 68 6.25 9.46 -6.83
C ARG A 68 7.26 10.54 -6.43
N TYR A 69 6.89 11.41 -5.49
CA TYR A 69 7.74 12.50 -5.03
C TYR A 69 8.99 12.00 -4.28
N ALA A 70 8.82 10.99 -3.41
CA ALA A 70 9.92 10.35 -2.70
C ALA A 70 10.84 9.50 -3.60
N ALA A 71 10.52 9.37 -4.90
CA ALA A 71 11.20 8.49 -5.85
C ALA A 71 11.29 7.02 -5.40
N ALA A 72 10.41 6.59 -4.48
CA ALA A 72 10.36 5.24 -3.91
C ALA A 72 9.54 4.27 -4.79
N GLU A 73 9.72 4.36 -6.11
CA GLU A 73 8.98 3.57 -7.09
C GLU A 73 9.55 2.13 -7.17
N PRO A 74 8.72 1.09 -6.96
CA PRO A 74 9.18 -0.31 -6.94
C PRO A 74 9.68 -0.77 -8.31
N ASP A 75 9.11 -0.23 -9.39
CA ASP A 75 9.45 -0.60 -10.76
C ASP A 75 10.89 -0.20 -11.12
N ARG A 76 11.41 0.87 -10.51
CA ARG A 76 12.82 1.26 -10.71
C ARG A 76 13.77 0.26 -10.08
N ALA A 77 13.51 -0.15 -8.85
CA ALA A 77 14.31 -1.15 -8.15
C ALA A 77 14.31 -2.50 -8.90
N GLN A 78 13.13 -2.95 -9.38
CA GLN A 78 13.02 -4.17 -10.18
C GLN A 78 13.72 -4.04 -11.54
N SER A 79 13.66 -2.87 -12.19
CA SER A 79 14.36 -2.64 -13.44
C SER A 79 15.88 -2.68 -13.28
N TRP A 80 16.42 -2.16 -12.17
CA TRP A 80 17.84 -2.25 -11.86
C TRP A 80 18.27 -3.69 -11.59
N LEU A 81 17.44 -4.46 -10.88
CA LEU A 81 17.71 -5.87 -10.61
C LEU A 81 17.68 -6.72 -11.90
N SER A 82 16.70 -6.47 -12.77
CA SER A 82 16.57 -7.11 -14.09
C SER A 82 17.76 -6.80 -14.99
N ARG A 83 18.13 -5.51 -15.12
CA ARG A 83 19.27 -5.07 -15.93
C ARG A 83 20.60 -5.59 -15.40
N SER A 84 20.77 -5.60 -14.08
CA SER A 84 21.93 -6.20 -13.43
C SER A 84 22.07 -7.68 -13.80
N ARG A 85 20.97 -8.46 -13.74
CA ARG A 85 20.99 -9.87 -14.16
C ARG A 85 21.36 -10.06 -15.64
N MET A 86 20.87 -9.21 -16.53
CA MET A 86 21.17 -9.31 -17.97
C MET A 86 22.57 -8.80 -18.35
N ALA A 87 23.16 -7.89 -17.59
CA ALA A 87 24.49 -7.34 -17.87
C ALA A 87 25.60 -8.40 -17.86
N TYR A 88 25.41 -9.50 -17.13
CA TYR A 88 26.38 -10.60 -17.06
C TYR A 88 26.26 -11.61 -18.21
N LEU A 89 25.26 -11.48 -19.09
CA LEU A 89 25.16 -12.27 -20.32
C LEU A 89 26.08 -11.73 -21.44
N ALA A 90 26.59 -10.50 -21.28
CA ALA A 90 27.49 -9.91 -22.26
C ALA A 90 28.90 -10.50 -22.12
N PRO A 91 29.58 -10.83 -23.24
CA PRO A 91 30.97 -11.26 -23.20
C PRO A 91 31.86 -10.14 -22.64
N ARG A 92 32.84 -10.53 -21.82
CA ARG A 92 33.80 -9.59 -21.23
C ARG A 92 34.68 -8.94 -22.27
N ARG A 93 35.04 -9.71 -23.29
CA ARG A 93 35.95 -9.29 -24.34
C ARG A 93 35.57 -9.98 -25.63
N ILE A 94 35.41 -9.18 -26.68
CA ILE A 94 35.31 -9.64 -28.07
C ILE A 94 36.60 -9.17 -28.75
N GLN A 95 37.37 -10.10 -29.29
CA GLN A 95 38.53 -9.76 -30.13
C GLN A 95 38.34 -10.38 -31.50
N LEU A 96 38.54 -9.55 -32.53
CA LEU A 96 38.65 -9.98 -33.91
C LEU A 96 40.10 -9.79 -34.32
N ARG A 97 40.79 -10.89 -34.63
CA ARG A 97 42.14 -10.83 -35.20
C ARG A 97 42.06 -11.31 -36.65
N LEU A 98 42.60 -10.48 -37.53
CA LEU A 98 42.80 -10.79 -38.94
C LEU A 98 44.30 -10.98 -39.14
N ASP A 99 44.74 -12.23 -39.28
CA ASP A 99 46.12 -12.53 -39.63
C ASP A 99 46.16 -12.85 -41.13
N ARG A 100 46.90 -12.04 -41.89
CA ARG A 100 47.28 -12.35 -43.28
C ARG A 100 48.71 -12.83 -43.24
N ASP A 101 48.90 -14.11 -43.53
CA ASP A 101 50.19 -14.76 -43.35
C ASP A 101 51.06 -14.55 -44.59
N PHE A 102 51.95 -13.56 -44.55
CA PHE A 102 53.08 -13.51 -45.48
C PHE A 102 54.22 -14.35 -44.87
N ARG A 103 54.14 -15.67 -45.11
CA ARG A 103 55.15 -16.70 -44.76
C ARG A 103 56.40 -16.19 -44.04
N ASP A 104 56.42 -16.28 -42.71
CA ASP A 104 57.64 -16.65 -41.98
C ASP A 104 57.30 -17.47 -40.73
N ASN A 105 57.84 -18.68 -40.69
CA ASN A 105 57.51 -19.77 -39.80
C ASN A 105 58.16 -19.58 -38.42
N ARG A 106 57.40 -19.23 -37.38
CA ARG A 106 57.83 -19.40 -35.97
C ARG A 106 56.69 -19.81 -35.06
N ASN A 107 56.77 -21.05 -34.59
CA ASN A 107 55.96 -21.65 -33.52
C ASN A 107 56.09 -20.89 -32.20
N ALA A 108 54.98 -20.72 -31.48
CA ALA A 108 54.96 -20.56 -30.03
C ALA A 108 53.70 -21.19 -29.44
N THR A 109 53.92 -22.01 -28.42
CA THR A 109 52.97 -22.94 -27.80
C THR A 109 52.39 -22.39 -26.48
N MET A 110 51.18 -22.87 -26.16
CA MET A 110 50.51 -23.00 -24.85
C MET A 110 49.85 -21.78 -24.19
N LYS A 111 48.53 -21.90 -23.94
CA LYS A 111 47.85 -21.30 -22.80
C LYS A 111 46.68 -22.17 -22.31
N ASP A 112 46.70 -22.45 -21.01
CA ASP A 112 45.57 -22.98 -20.23
C ASP A 112 44.50 -21.88 -20.06
N GLN A 113 43.35 -22.06 -20.70
CA GLN A 113 42.03 -21.56 -20.33
C GLN A 113 41.03 -22.16 -21.35
N GLU A 114 39.83 -22.56 -20.91
CA GLU A 114 38.79 -23.06 -21.83
C GLU A 114 38.34 -21.93 -22.78
N GLU A 115 39.05 -21.85 -23.89
CA GLU A 115 38.90 -20.87 -24.96
C GLU A 115 38.16 -21.55 -26.12
N VAL A 116 36.92 -21.15 -26.39
CA VAL A 116 36.22 -21.60 -27.59
C VAL A 116 36.68 -20.72 -28.76
N SER A 117 37.79 -21.11 -29.40
CA SER A 117 38.26 -20.45 -30.63
C SER A 117 37.59 -21.11 -31.84
N GLY A 118 36.78 -20.38 -32.59
CA GLY A 118 36.27 -20.81 -33.88
C GLY A 118 37.26 -20.45 -34.99
N ARG A 119 37.87 -21.46 -35.62
CA ARG A 119 38.70 -21.28 -36.83
C ARG A 119 37.85 -21.63 -38.04
N THR A 120 37.81 -20.74 -39.03
CA THR A 120 37.15 -21.03 -40.31
C THR A 120 38.17 -20.80 -41.41
N ASP A 121 38.63 -21.90 -42.00
CA ASP A 121 39.56 -21.86 -43.12
C ASP A 121 38.75 -21.54 -44.38
N LEU A 122 38.91 -20.32 -44.88
CA LEU A 122 38.47 -19.94 -46.22
C LEU A 122 39.71 -20.02 -47.11
N ASP A 123 39.56 -20.72 -48.22
CA ASP A 123 40.58 -21.05 -49.21
C ASP A 123 41.10 -19.77 -49.91
N ASP A 124 41.86 -18.93 -49.19
CA ASP A 124 42.74 -17.84 -49.66
C ASP A 124 43.43 -17.16 -48.43
N ASP A 125 44.63 -17.59 -48.04
CA ASP A 125 45.68 -17.01 -47.13
C ASP A 125 45.30 -16.01 -45.99
N ALA A 126 44.06 -15.99 -45.53
CA ALA A 126 43.54 -15.08 -44.53
C ALA A 126 42.92 -15.87 -43.38
N LEU A 127 43.62 -15.88 -42.24
CA LEU A 127 43.14 -16.50 -41.01
C LEU A 127 42.33 -15.48 -40.22
N TRP A 128 41.05 -15.78 -40.03
CA TRP A 128 40.17 -15.02 -39.14
C TRP A 128 40.09 -15.74 -37.81
N GLN A 129 40.61 -15.12 -36.76
CA GLN A 129 40.46 -15.61 -35.39
C GLN A 129 39.45 -14.75 -34.64
N PHE A 130 38.34 -15.38 -34.23
CA PHE A 130 37.34 -14.79 -33.37
C PHE A 130 37.55 -15.31 -31.95
N LEU A 131 37.79 -14.39 -31.02
CA LEU A 131 37.92 -14.70 -29.61
C LEU A 131 36.79 -14.05 -28.81
N VAL A 132 36.06 -14.88 -28.07
CA VAL A 132 35.01 -14.40 -27.17
C VAL A 132 35.24 -14.98 -25.79
N GLU A 133 35.39 -14.10 -24.80
CA GLU A 133 35.66 -14.46 -23.41
C GLU A 133 34.41 -14.22 -22.55
N TRP A 134 33.93 -15.26 -21.88
CA TRP A 134 32.82 -15.18 -20.91
C TRP A 134 33.28 -15.55 -19.51
N ASP A 135 32.90 -14.75 -18.52
CA ASP A 135 33.10 -15.07 -17.11
C ASP A 135 31.80 -15.62 -16.50
N LEU A 136 31.58 -16.94 -16.62
CA LEU A 136 30.41 -17.61 -16.04
C LEU A 136 30.55 -17.85 -14.53
N SER A 137 31.72 -17.57 -13.93
CA SER A 137 31.94 -17.82 -12.49
C SER A 137 31.08 -16.92 -11.59
N ARG A 138 30.64 -15.77 -12.10
CA ARG A 138 29.73 -14.82 -11.41
C ARG A 138 28.25 -15.17 -11.56
N LEU A 139 27.89 -16.18 -12.35
CA LEU A 139 26.52 -16.64 -12.53
C LEU A 139 25.99 -17.39 -11.29
N ILE A 140 26.89 -18.04 -10.53
CA ILE A 140 26.54 -18.85 -9.35
C ILE A 140 26.45 -18.01 -8.08
N PHE A 141 27.32 -16.99 -7.92
CA PHE A 141 27.24 -16.05 -6.78
C PHE A 141 27.76 -14.67 -7.18
N ASN A 142 26.91 -13.66 -7.09
CA ASN A 142 27.22 -12.29 -7.47
C ASN A 142 27.20 -11.37 -6.23
N PRO A 143 28.32 -10.81 -5.77
CA PRO A 143 28.32 -9.87 -4.65
C PRO A 143 27.52 -8.58 -4.94
N ASP A 144 27.35 -8.21 -6.21
CA ASP A 144 26.53 -7.06 -6.61
C ASP A 144 25.02 -7.36 -6.51
N SER A 145 24.62 -8.64 -6.53
CA SER A 145 23.22 -9.00 -6.30
C SER A 145 22.82 -8.79 -4.84
N VAL A 146 23.75 -8.99 -3.90
CA VAL A 146 23.55 -8.69 -2.47
C VAL A 146 23.37 -7.19 -2.25
N ARG A 147 24.21 -6.35 -2.88
CA ARG A 147 24.08 -4.89 -2.81
C ARG A 147 22.78 -4.40 -3.43
N ALA A 148 22.40 -4.94 -4.60
CA ALA A 148 21.14 -4.57 -5.24
C ALA A 148 19.92 -5.04 -4.43
N ALA A 149 19.99 -6.19 -3.76
CA ALA A 149 18.95 -6.66 -2.85
C ALA A 149 18.83 -5.76 -1.61
N ALA A 150 19.95 -5.36 -1.00
CA ALA A 150 19.96 -4.41 0.11
C ALA A 150 19.33 -3.06 -0.31
N GLN A 151 19.74 -2.51 -1.44
CA GLN A 151 19.15 -1.26 -1.96
C GLN A 151 17.65 -1.38 -2.25
N ALA A 152 17.18 -2.55 -2.68
CA ALA A 152 15.76 -2.80 -2.89
C ALA A 152 14.97 -2.90 -1.56
N MET A 153 15.59 -3.45 -0.52
CA MET A 153 15.02 -3.46 0.84
C MET A 153 14.92 -2.03 1.40
N ASP A 154 15.99 -1.22 1.28
CA ASP A 154 16.00 0.18 1.73
C ASP A 154 14.89 1.00 1.07
N LEU A 155 14.66 0.80 -0.24
CA LEU A 155 13.59 1.48 -0.98
C LEU A 155 12.19 1.00 -0.56
N ALA A 156 12.04 -0.28 -0.18
CA ALA A 156 10.78 -0.82 0.32
C ALA A 156 10.45 -0.27 1.71
N GLU A 157 11.44 -0.16 2.59
CA GLU A 157 11.30 0.44 3.92
C GLU A 157 10.94 1.92 3.82
N LEU A 158 11.67 2.69 2.99
CA LEU A 158 11.34 4.09 2.73
C LEU A 158 9.89 4.26 2.23
N ARG A 159 9.43 3.36 1.35
CA ARG A 159 8.05 3.39 0.87
C ARG A 159 7.06 3.13 2.00
N GLU A 160 7.30 2.14 2.83
CA GLU A 160 6.42 1.82 3.97
C GLU A 160 6.33 3.00 4.93
N ASP A 161 7.47 3.62 5.26
CA ASP A 161 7.54 4.80 6.12
C ASP A 161 6.75 5.99 5.55
N VAL A 162 6.95 6.30 4.26
CA VAL A 162 6.22 7.37 3.58
C VAL A 162 4.72 7.09 3.58
N LEU A 163 4.30 5.86 3.26
CA LEU A 163 2.89 5.47 3.25
C LEU A 163 2.26 5.58 4.63
N ASN A 164 2.94 5.11 5.67
CA ASN A 164 2.47 5.18 7.05
C ASN A 164 2.35 6.64 7.53
N ALA A 165 3.37 7.46 7.26
CA ALA A 165 3.37 8.88 7.59
C ALA A 165 2.21 9.62 6.91
N VAL A 166 2.07 9.49 5.58
CA VAL A 166 0.99 10.13 4.82
C VAL A 166 -0.38 9.69 5.33
N THR A 167 -0.57 8.40 5.59
CA THR A 167 -1.83 7.86 6.09
C THR A 167 -2.20 8.45 7.44
N LYS A 168 -1.25 8.47 8.38
CA LYS A 168 -1.46 9.04 9.71
C LYS A 168 -1.82 10.52 9.65
N ILE A 169 -1.01 11.32 8.95
CA ILE A 169 -1.20 12.77 8.84
C ILE A 169 -2.54 13.09 8.14
N TYR A 170 -2.87 12.37 7.06
CA TYR A 170 -4.12 12.55 6.33
C TYR A 170 -5.35 12.34 7.22
N PHE A 171 -5.40 11.24 7.97
CA PHE A 171 -6.54 10.96 8.83
C PHE A 171 -6.57 11.83 10.09
N GLU A 172 -5.42 12.18 10.68
CA GLU A 172 -5.36 13.14 11.79
C GLU A 172 -5.96 14.49 11.38
N ARG A 173 -5.58 14.99 10.19
CA ARG A 173 -6.12 16.22 9.62
C ARG A 173 -7.63 16.11 9.40
N ARG A 174 -8.10 14.99 8.85
CA ARG A 174 -9.52 14.74 8.55
C ARG A 174 -10.36 14.70 9.82
N ILE A 175 -9.86 14.06 10.88
CA ILE A 175 -10.51 14.02 12.19
C ILE A 175 -10.64 15.44 12.76
N LEU A 176 -9.56 16.24 12.75
CA LEU A 176 -9.62 17.62 13.25
C LEU A 176 -10.57 18.50 12.45
N ARG A 177 -10.60 18.36 11.13
CA ARG A 177 -11.58 19.07 10.27
C ARG A 177 -13.02 18.65 10.60
N MET A 178 -13.26 17.36 10.80
CA MET A 178 -14.57 16.84 11.19
C MET A 178 -14.99 17.35 12.57
N GLU A 179 -14.09 17.36 13.55
CA GLU A 179 -14.37 17.92 14.87
C GLU A 179 -14.75 19.40 14.80
N LEU A 180 -14.01 20.19 14.01
CA LEU A 180 -14.32 21.61 13.80
C LEU A 180 -15.68 21.82 13.11
N ALA A 181 -16.07 20.92 12.20
CA ALA A 181 -17.36 20.99 11.50
C ALA A 181 -18.53 20.58 12.40
N THR A 182 -18.40 19.49 13.17
CA THR A 182 -19.50 18.95 13.97
C THR A 182 -19.62 19.61 15.35
N LYS A 183 -18.50 19.98 15.97
CA LYS A 183 -18.46 20.54 17.33
C LYS A 183 -17.42 21.67 17.41
N PRO A 184 -17.69 22.83 16.77
CA PRO A 184 -16.78 23.97 16.81
C PRO A 184 -16.57 24.44 18.28
N PRO A 185 -15.30 24.60 18.72
CA PRO A 185 -15.01 25.15 20.04
C PRO A 185 -15.58 26.56 20.20
N LYS A 186 -16.15 26.85 21.37
CA LYS A 186 -16.67 28.19 21.71
C LYS A 186 -15.56 29.18 22.08
N ASP A 187 -14.43 28.67 22.59
CA ASP A 187 -13.24 29.47 22.91
C ASP A 187 -12.40 29.69 21.63
N PHE A 188 -12.16 30.96 21.30
CA PHE A 188 -11.33 31.37 20.18
C PHE A 188 -9.91 30.80 20.25
N SER A 189 -9.31 30.72 21.44
CA SER A 189 -7.96 30.21 21.63
C SER A 189 -7.85 28.74 21.23
N VAL A 190 -8.85 27.92 21.63
CA VAL A 190 -8.95 26.50 21.25
C VAL A 190 -9.22 26.35 19.76
N PHE A 191 -10.14 27.16 19.21
CA PHE A 191 -10.44 27.15 17.77
C PHE A 191 -9.21 27.48 16.93
N ALA A 192 -8.49 28.54 17.26
CA ALA A 192 -7.29 28.98 16.57
C ALA A 192 -6.19 27.91 16.60
N ARG A 193 -5.95 27.27 17.76
CA ARG A 193 -4.99 26.16 17.86
C ARG A 193 -5.36 24.97 16.99
N LYS A 194 -6.63 24.55 17.01
CA LYS A 194 -7.10 23.44 16.16
C LYS A 194 -6.97 23.79 14.68
N ARG A 195 -7.28 25.03 14.30
CA ARG A 195 -7.12 25.49 12.92
C ARG A 195 -5.66 25.49 12.48
N LEU A 196 -4.77 26.01 13.31
CA LEU A 196 -3.34 26.01 13.04
C LEU A 196 -2.80 24.58 12.90
N ARG A 197 -3.27 23.63 13.71
CA ARG A 197 -2.90 22.22 13.57
C ARG A 197 -3.35 21.61 12.25
N VAL A 198 -4.53 21.98 11.74
CA VAL A 198 -4.97 21.55 10.39
C VAL A 198 -4.05 22.12 9.31
N ASP A 199 -3.63 23.38 9.45
CA ASP A 199 -2.74 24.04 8.50
C ASP A 199 -1.32 23.41 8.54
N GLU A 200 -0.81 23.09 9.73
CA GLU A 200 0.45 22.34 9.94
C GLU A 200 0.41 20.97 9.26
N LEU A 201 -0.61 20.15 9.54
CA LEU A 201 -0.77 18.83 8.92
C LEU A 201 -0.94 18.92 7.39
N THR A 202 -1.52 20.02 6.89
CA THR A 202 -1.60 20.28 5.44
C THR A 202 -0.21 20.56 4.87
N ALA A 203 0.62 21.35 5.55
CA ALA A 203 1.99 21.61 5.16
C ALA A 203 2.85 20.33 5.18
N ASP A 204 2.67 19.46 6.18
CA ASP A 204 3.37 18.18 6.26
C ASP A 204 2.98 17.25 5.10
N LEU A 205 1.70 17.18 4.74
CA LEU A 205 1.25 16.44 3.55
C LEU A 205 1.84 17.02 2.26
N ASP A 206 1.90 18.34 2.13
CA ASP A 206 2.50 18.99 0.99
C ASP A 206 4.01 18.73 0.91
N ALA A 207 4.71 18.69 2.05
CA ALA A 207 6.13 18.35 2.10
C ALA A 207 6.39 16.91 1.61
N LEU A 208 5.51 15.96 1.94
CA LEU A 208 5.60 14.57 1.50
C LEU A 208 5.12 14.34 0.06
N THR A 209 4.31 15.25 -0.50
CA THR A 209 3.71 15.11 -1.85
C THR A 209 4.23 16.11 -2.88
N GLY A 210 5.16 17.00 -2.51
CA GLY A 210 5.64 18.08 -3.37
C GLY A 210 4.58 19.16 -3.65
N GLY A 211 3.66 19.40 -2.71
CA GLY A 211 2.60 20.41 -2.82
C GLY A 211 1.40 20.00 -3.68
N MET A 212 1.34 18.76 -4.13
CA MET A 212 0.25 18.25 -4.99
C MET A 212 -1.08 18.16 -4.24
N PHE A 213 -1.04 17.88 -2.93
CA PHE A 213 -2.24 17.82 -2.09
C PHE A 213 -2.99 19.15 -2.06
N SER A 214 -2.30 20.26 -1.73
CA SER A 214 -2.88 21.59 -1.75
C SER A 214 -3.35 22.04 -3.15
N GLN A 215 -2.65 21.64 -4.21
CA GLN A 215 -3.07 21.97 -5.57
C GLN A 215 -4.41 21.32 -5.93
N ARG A 216 -4.59 20.04 -5.58
CA ARG A 216 -5.83 19.30 -5.86
C ARG A 216 -7.00 19.86 -5.06
N THR A 217 -6.80 20.17 -3.78
CA THR A 217 -7.85 20.77 -2.93
C THR A 217 -8.25 22.17 -3.42
N LYS A 218 -7.30 22.99 -3.88
CA LYS A 218 -7.58 24.32 -4.47
C LYS A 218 -8.26 24.29 -5.83
N LYS A 219 -8.08 23.22 -6.62
CA LYS A 219 -8.66 23.08 -7.97
C LYS A 219 -10.13 22.64 -7.95
N ALA A 220 -10.60 22.11 -6.82
CA ALA A 220 -11.97 21.61 -6.66
C ALA A 220 -13.13 22.65 -6.61
N PRO A 221 -12.97 23.99 -6.53
CA PRO A 221 -14.12 24.90 -6.40
C PRO A 221 -14.79 25.34 -7.71
N ALA A 222 -14.48 24.76 -8.88
CA ALA A 222 -15.00 25.25 -10.17
C ALA A 222 -16.00 24.34 -10.92
N ALA A 223 -16.21 23.08 -10.51
CA ALA A 223 -16.95 22.11 -11.34
C ALA A 223 -18.42 21.85 -10.93
N SER A 224 -18.93 22.39 -9.81
CA SER A 224 -20.32 22.15 -9.38
C SER A 224 -21.35 23.16 -9.91
N LYS A 225 -20.97 24.03 -10.84
CA LYS A 225 -21.90 24.91 -11.57
C LYS A 225 -22.03 24.48 -13.02
N THR A 226 -22.61 23.31 -13.32
CA THR A 226 -23.23 23.10 -14.64
C THR A 226 -24.32 22.02 -14.58
N LYS A 227 -25.56 22.51 -14.74
CA LYS A 227 -26.82 21.84 -15.11
C LYS A 227 -27.47 20.85 -14.14
#